data_AF-A0A2U8W705-F1
#
_entry.id   AF-A0A2U8W705-F1
#
_cell.length_a   1.000
_cell.length_b   1.000
_cell.length_c   1.000
_cell.angle_alpha   90.00
_cell.angle_beta   90.00
_cell.angle_gamma   90.00
#
_symmetry.space_group_name_H-M   'P 1'
#
loop_
_entity.id
_entity.type
_entity.pdbx_description
1 polymer ?
#
loop_
_entity_poly.entity_id
_entity_poly.type
_entity_poly.pdbx_seq_one_letter_code
_entity_poly.pdbx_strand_id
1 'polypeptide(L)' 'MIQCATGADGLECLVWELTVDGAIIEIEPQAVAPNLFRLQSPALALDETCRVTHREGRKLTVRFAG' A
#
# COMPACT_ATOMS: atom_id res chain seq x y z
N MET A 1 2.78 -4.33 5.10
CA MET A 1 3.09 -5.22 3.96
C MET A 1 2.05 -4.99 2.88
N ILE A 2 2.48 -4.89 1.63
CA ILE A 2 1.65 -4.80 0.44
C ILE A 2 1.60 -6.19 -0.19
N GLN A 3 0.43 -6.79 -0.34
CA GLN A 3 0.25 -8.00 -1.12
C GLN A 3 -0.27 -7.64 -2.51
N CYS A 4 0.48 -8.01 -3.53
CA CYS A 4 0.09 -7.80 -4.93
C CYS A 4 -0.88 -8.92 -5.36
N ALA A 5 -1.88 -8.58 -6.17
CA ALA A 5 -2.88 -9.55 -6.64
C ALA A 5 -2.29 -10.65 -7.56
N THR A 6 -1.05 -10.51 -8.04
CA THR A 6 -0.44 -11.35 -9.08
C THR A 6 0.90 -11.99 -8.68
N GLY A 7 1.34 -11.91 -7.42
CA GLY A 7 2.63 -12.47 -6.99
C GLY A 7 2.62 -12.90 -5.52
N ALA A 8 3.27 -14.03 -5.23
CA ALA A 8 3.26 -14.68 -3.91
C ALA A 8 4.08 -13.94 -2.83
N ASP A 9 4.94 -13.00 -3.23
CA ASP A 9 5.81 -12.27 -2.31
C ASP A 9 5.22 -10.89 -2.01
N GLY A 10 4.85 -10.68 -0.75
CA GLY A 10 4.44 -9.37 -0.24
C GLY A 10 5.61 -8.39 -0.20
N LEU A 11 5.38 -7.14 -0.54
CA LEU A 11 6.37 -6.06 -0.45
C LEU A 11 6.29 -5.41 0.93
N GLU A 12 7.44 -5.15 1.55
CA GLU A 12 7.47 -4.30 2.74
C GLU A 12 7.26 -2.83 2.37
N CYS A 13 6.60 -2.10 3.28
CA CYS A 13 6.31 -0.69 3.08
C CYS A 13 6.24 0.02 4.43
N LEU A 14 6.55 1.32 4.43
CA LEU A 14 6.37 2.20 5.57
C LEU A 14 5.07 2.99 5.40
N VAL A 15 4.23 3.03 6.43
CA VAL A 15 3.01 3.85 6.44
C VAL A 15 3.37 5.20 7.05
N TRP A 16 3.29 6.27 6.26
CA TRP A 16 3.57 7.64 6.68
C TRP A 16 2.35 8.30 7.30
N GLU A 17 1.20 8.14 6.64
CA GLU A 17 -0.07 8.68 7.08
C GLU A 17 -1.16 7.64 6.88
N LEU A 18 -2.11 7.58 7.82
CA LEU A 18 -3.27 6.71 7.78
C LEU A 18 -4.51 7.52 8.10
N THR A 19 -5.51 7.45 7.23
CA THR A 19 -6.82 8.05 7.42
C THR A 19 -7.90 6.99 7.27
N VAL A 20 -9.16 7.38 7.46
CA VAL A 20 -10.31 6.48 7.27
C VAL A 20 -10.50 6.04 5.82
N ASP A 21 -10.07 6.86 4.85
CA ASP A 21 -10.33 6.62 3.42
C ASP A 21 -9.08 6.15 2.65
N GLY A 22 -7.92 6.08 3.30
CA GLY A 22 -6.66 5.79 2.62
C GLY A 22 -5.41 5.95 3.46
N ALA A 23 -4.27 5.93 2.77
CA ALA A 23 -2.96 6.05 3.38
C ALA A 23 -1.95 6.70 2.43
N ILE A 24 -0.88 7.24 3.02
CA ILE A 24 0.37 7.51 2.31
C ILE A 24 1.37 6.45 2.75
N ILE A 25 1.90 5.71 1.80
CA ILE A 25 2.89 4.67 2.05
C ILE A 25 4.15 4.91 1.24
N GLU A 26 5.26 4.35 1.68
CA GLU A 26 6.50 4.31 0.92
C GLU A 26 6.98 2.88 0.75
N ILE A 27 7.31 2.54 -0.50
CA ILE A 27 7.78 1.20 -0.86
C ILE A 27 9.30 1.17 -0.97
N GLU A 28 9.87 -0.03 -0.95
CA GLU A 28 11.32 -0.20 -1.14
C GLU A 28 11.82 0.39 -2.47
N PRO A 29 13.07 0.86 -2.56
CA PRO A 29 13.61 1.50 -3.77
C PRO A 29 13.54 0.69 -5.05
N GLN A 30 13.57 -0.63 -4.96
CA GLN A 30 13.53 -1.52 -6.12
C GLN A 30 12.14 -2.16 -6.30
N ALA A 31 11.20 -1.88 -5.39
CA ALA A 31 9.86 -2.45 -5.45
C ALA A 31 8.98 -1.71 -6.45
N VAL A 32 8.14 -2.48 -7.14
CA VAL A 32 7.09 -1.96 -8.02
C VAL A 32 5.74 -2.45 -7.51
N ALA A 33 5.01 -1.58 -6.82
CA ALA A 33 3.65 -1.87 -6.43
C ALA A 33 2.69 -1.70 -7.63
N PRO A 34 1.76 -2.65 -7.86
CA PRO A 34 0.70 -2.49 -8.86
C PRO A 34 -0.26 -1.36 -8.47
N ASN A 35 -1.15 -0.95 -9.39
CA ASN A 35 -2.14 0.09 -9.11
C ASN A 35 -3.23 -0.36 -8.11
N LEU A 36 -3.44 -1.67 -7.97
CA LEU A 36 -4.38 -2.28 -7.04
C LEU A 36 -3.65 -3.37 -6.25
N PHE A 37 -3.67 -3.27 -4.92
CA PHE A 37 -3.04 -4.22 -4.02
C PHE A 37 -3.74 -4.26 -2.67
N ARG A 38 -3.47 -5.28 -1.86
CA ARG A 38 -3.95 -5.34 -0.48
C ARG A 38 -2.88 -4.80 0.47
N LEU A 39 -3.23 -3.86 1.34
CA LEU A 39 -2.34 -3.32 2.36
C LEU A 39 -2.68 -3.94 3.70
N GLN A 40 -1.70 -4.63 4.29
CA GLN A 40 -1.87 -5.37 5.54
C GLN A 40 -0.87 -4.90 6.59
N SER A 41 -1.38 -4.62 7.78
CA SER A 41 -0.58 -4.32 8.96
C SER A 41 -1.33 -4.75 10.22
N PRO A 42 -0.98 -5.90 10.83
CA PRO A 42 -1.59 -6.33 12.09
C PRO A 42 -1.41 -5.31 13.22
N ALA A 43 -0.26 -4.63 13.26
CA ALA A 43 0.04 -3.62 14.26
C ALA A 43 -0.85 -2.36 14.15
N LEU A 44 -1.38 -2.08 12.96
CA LEU A 44 -2.31 -0.97 12.71
C LEU A 44 -3.76 -1.43 12.56
N ALA A 45 -4.06 -2.72 12.80
CA ALA A 45 -5.36 -3.33 12.51
C ALA A 45 -5.88 -3.01 11.09
N LEU A 46 -4.97 -2.99 10.11
CA LEU A 46 -5.25 -2.61 8.72
C LEU A 46 -5.20 -3.83 7.81
N ASP A 47 -6.26 -4.06 7.04
CA ASP A 47 -6.33 -5.12 6.04
C ASP A 47 -7.25 -4.72 4.88
N GLU A 48 -6.77 -3.79 4.05
CA GLU A 48 -7.59 -3.06 3.08
C GLU A 48 -7.15 -3.27 1.63
N THR A 49 -8.11 -3.36 0.72
CA THR A 49 -7.81 -3.28 -0.71
C THR A 49 -7.57 -1.82 -1.07
N CYS A 50 -6.41 -1.52 -1.67
CA CYS A 50 -5.93 -0.18 -1.94
C CYS A 50 -5.78 0.07 -3.43
N ARG A 51 -6.25 1.24 -3.89
CA ARG A 51 -5.97 1.76 -5.23
C ARG A 51 -5.02 2.95 -5.15
N VAL A 52 -3.93 2.91 -5.93
CA VAL A 52 -3.01 4.04 -6.07
C VAL A 52 -3.71 5.21 -6.76
N THR A 53 -3.71 6.37 -6.12
CA THR A 53 -4.28 7.62 -6.67
C THR A 53 -3.20 8.63 -7.06
N HIS A 54 -2.03 8.57 -6.42
CA HIS A 54 -0.89 9.40 -6.74
C HIS A 54 0.43 8.65 -6.47
N ARG A 55 1.45 8.93 -7.27
CA ARG A 55 2.80 8.36 -7.12
C ARG A 55 3.85 9.46 -7.29
N GLU A 56 4.67 9.62 -6.26
CA GLU A 56 5.84 10.49 -6.27
C GLU A 56 7.06 9.66 -5.89
N GLY A 57 7.79 9.18 -6.90
CA GLY A 57 8.89 8.23 -6.71
C GLY A 57 8.42 6.96 -5.99
N ARG A 58 8.86 6.79 -4.75
CA ARG A 58 8.55 5.64 -3.88
C ARG A 58 7.35 5.88 -2.97
N LYS A 59 6.86 7.11 -2.88
CA LYS A 59 5.68 7.45 -2.07
C LYS A 59 4.42 7.27 -2.91
N LEU A 60 3.49 6.51 -2.35
CA LEU A 60 2.20 6.22 -2.95
C LEU A 60 1.11 6.78 -2.05
N THR A 61 0.23 7.59 -2.63
CA THR A 61 -1.06 7.88 -2.02
C THR A 61 -2.03 6.82 -2.51
N VAL A 62 -2.71 6.18 -1.57
CA VAL A 62 -3.73 5.16 -1.85
C VAL A 62 -5.06 5.52 -1.24
N ARG A 63 -6.13 5.11 -1.90
CA ARG A 63 -7.48 5.04 -1.30
C ARG A 63 -7.88 3.60 -1.03
N PHE A 64 -8.60 3.40 0.06
CA PHE A 64 -9.25 2.14 0.35
C PHE A 64 -10.45 1.94 -0.59
N ALA A 65 -10.60 0.72 -1.08
CA ALA A 65 -11.64 0.35 -2.03
C ALA A 65 -12.96 0.00 -1.34
N GLY A 66 -12.94 -0.26 -0.02
CA GLY A 66 -14.09 -0.74 0.74
C GLY A 66 -14.36 -2.23 0.53
#